data_AF-A0A248LLX9-F1
#
_entry.id   AF-A0A248LLX9-F1
#
_cell.length_a   1.000
_cell.length_b   1.000
_cell.length_c   1.000
_cell.angle_alpha   90.00
_cell.angle_beta   90.00
_cell.angle_gamma   90.00
#
_symmetry.space_group_name_H-M   'P 1'
#
loop_
_entity.id
_entity.type
_entity.pdbx_description
1 polymer ?
#
loop_
_entity_poly.entity_id
_entity_poly.type
_entity_poly.pdbx_seq_one_letter_code
_entity_poly.pdbx_strand_id
1 'polypeptide(L)'
;MHETINRPMIVPEYLTDFRCIGPACEDNCCQSRWRIDIDKAAFHTLKKTTDPVLAPLVRTGITRNRSANASEQNYARIPFNEARHGCLMFSDEGWCSVHARLGEKALSDICATYPRHTTCIDGVWQQAATLSCPEVARRALLPTKPMHFVEHTLTARQSAVKMLKRRPPARSPLLCTAPAAVPGHSTLAAPDPAGRILQAGRPPA
;
A
#
# COMPACT_ATOMS: atom_id res chain seq x y z
N MET A 1 -15.41 -9.23 13.80
CA MET A 1 -14.71 -7.93 13.82
C MET A 1 -13.24 -8.23 13.58
N HIS A 2 -12.53 -7.45 12.77
CA HIS A 2 -11.12 -7.69 12.48
C HIS A 2 -10.25 -7.35 13.67
N GLU A 3 -9.29 -8.21 13.98
CA GLU A 3 -8.28 -7.95 15.01
C GLU A 3 -7.26 -6.94 14.48
N THR A 4 -6.92 -5.95 15.32
CA THR A 4 -5.99 -4.88 14.98
C THR A 4 -4.82 -4.85 15.95
N ILE A 5 -3.62 -4.80 15.41
CA ILE A 5 -2.39 -4.57 16.16
C ILE A 5 -1.99 -3.09 16.10
N ASN A 6 -1.31 -2.61 17.13
CA ASN A 6 -0.64 -1.32 17.12
C ASN A 6 0.86 -1.55 17.31
N ARG A 7 1.71 -1.02 16.42
CA ARG A 7 3.16 -1.24 16.42
C ARG A 7 3.91 -0.01 15.91
N PRO A 8 5.13 0.28 16.40
CA PRO A 8 6.05 1.16 15.70
C PRO A 8 6.39 0.54 14.34
N MET A 9 6.36 1.34 13.27
CA MET A 9 6.64 0.92 11.90
C MET A 9 7.52 1.95 11.20
N ILE A 10 8.45 1.50 10.38
CA ILE A 10 9.20 2.37 9.45
C ILE A 10 8.28 2.68 8.27
N VAL A 11 7.99 3.96 8.05
CA VAL A 11 7.05 4.43 7.02
C VAL A 11 7.55 5.69 6.31
N PRO A 12 7.20 5.91 5.03
CA PRO A 12 7.26 7.24 4.43
C PRO A 12 6.44 8.23 5.26
N GLU A 13 6.99 9.41 5.55
CA GLU A 13 6.37 10.43 6.41
C GLU A 13 4.93 10.78 5.99
N TYR A 14 4.68 10.90 4.69
CA TYR A 14 3.36 11.23 4.12
C TYR A 14 2.27 10.14 4.31
N LEU A 15 2.63 8.94 4.79
CA LEU A 15 1.66 7.89 5.13
C LEU A 15 1.19 7.96 6.59
N THR A 16 1.84 8.76 7.45
CA THR A 16 1.46 8.91 8.86
C THR A 16 0.07 9.55 9.03
N ASP A 17 -0.31 10.45 8.12
CA ASP A 17 -1.59 11.17 8.10
C ASP A 17 -2.51 10.77 6.93
N PHE A 18 -2.09 9.85 6.05
CA PHE A 18 -2.83 9.47 4.85
C PHE A 18 -4.25 8.98 5.17
N ARG A 19 -5.22 9.52 4.41
CA ARG A 19 -6.64 9.13 4.44
C ARG A 19 -7.20 9.04 3.03
N CYS A 20 -8.17 8.16 2.82
CA CYS A 20 -8.91 8.11 1.56
C CYS A 20 -9.79 9.37 1.41
N ILE A 21 -9.64 10.09 0.29
CA ILE A 21 -10.37 11.32 -0.04
C ILE A 21 -11.63 11.10 -0.89
N GLY A 22 -11.77 9.94 -1.55
CA GLY A 22 -13.01 9.40 -2.15
C GLY A 22 -13.78 10.21 -3.21
N PRO A 23 -14.85 11.01 -2.95
CA PRO A 23 -15.58 11.63 -4.05
C PRO A 23 -14.82 12.85 -4.59
N ALA A 24 -13.78 13.27 -3.86
CA ALA A 24 -12.73 14.17 -4.32
C ALA A 24 -11.55 13.42 -4.98
N CYS A 25 -11.57 12.08 -5.04
CA CYS A 25 -10.55 11.28 -5.74
C CYS A 25 -10.89 11.23 -7.23
N GLU A 26 -9.97 11.69 -8.07
CA GLU A 26 -10.18 11.81 -9.52
C GLU A 26 -10.23 10.46 -10.25
N ASP A 27 -9.51 9.45 -9.73
CA ASP A 27 -9.55 8.06 -10.19
C ASP A 27 -9.75 7.16 -8.97
N ASN A 28 -10.93 6.55 -8.90
CA ASN A 28 -11.38 5.81 -7.74
C ASN A 28 -10.98 4.33 -7.87
N CYS A 29 -10.24 3.79 -6.89
CA CYS A 29 -9.88 2.37 -6.87
C CYS A 29 -11.08 1.42 -6.83
N CYS A 30 -12.28 1.93 -6.52
CA CYS A 30 -13.54 1.18 -6.63
C CYS A 30 -14.11 1.12 -8.06
N GLN A 31 -13.68 1.97 -9.00
CA GLN A 31 -14.01 1.86 -10.43
C GLN A 31 -13.02 0.94 -11.18
N SER A 32 -11.79 0.79 -10.69
CA SER A 32 -10.78 -0.04 -11.33
C SER A 32 -11.21 -1.51 -11.48
N ARG A 33 -10.78 -2.18 -12.56
CA ARG A 33 -11.05 -3.61 -12.80
C ARG A 33 -10.03 -4.50 -12.08
N TRP A 34 -10.27 -4.75 -10.79
CA TRP A 34 -9.45 -5.67 -9.98
C TRP A 34 -10.30 -6.63 -9.12
N ARG A 35 -9.64 -7.65 -8.57
CA ARG A 35 -10.28 -8.69 -7.76
C ARG A 35 -10.43 -8.24 -6.31
N ILE A 36 -11.68 -7.98 -5.89
CA ILE A 36 -12.03 -7.65 -4.51
C ILE A 36 -12.58 -8.90 -3.81
N ASP A 37 -11.67 -9.65 -3.17
CA ASP A 37 -12.05 -10.71 -2.25
C ASP A 37 -12.53 -10.13 -0.91
N ILE A 38 -13.43 -10.86 -0.27
CA ILE A 38 -14.02 -10.54 1.04
C ILE A 38 -13.61 -11.66 1.99
N ASP A 39 -12.94 -11.27 3.07
CA ASP A 39 -12.71 -12.15 4.19
C ASP A 39 -14.03 -12.48 4.91
N LYS A 40 -14.05 -13.59 5.63
CA LYS A 40 -15.23 -14.13 6.29
C LYS A 40 -15.78 -13.19 7.37
N ALA A 41 -14.92 -12.45 8.07
CA ALA A 41 -15.34 -11.51 9.11
C ALA A 41 -16.13 -10.35 8.49
N ALA A 42 -15.63 -9.75 7.41
CA ALA A 42 -16.34 -8.75 6.63
C ALA A 42 -17.61 -9.33 5.98
N PHE A 43 -17.57 -10.54 5.40
CA PHE A 43 -18.75 -11.18 4.82
C PHE A 43 -19.89 -11.35 5.84
N HIS A 44 -19.59 -11.82 7.05
CA HIS A 44 -20.59 -11.93 8.11
C HIS A 44 -21.09 -10.58 8.63
N THR A 45 -20.23 -9.56 8.70
CA THR A 45 -20.64 -8.18 9.02
C THR A 45 -21.62 -7.66 7.96
N LEU A 46 -21.26 -7.78 6.68
CA LEU A 46 -22.09 -7.32 5.56
C LEU A 46 -23.42 -8.09 5.50
N LYS A 47 -23.43 -9.42 5.61
CA LYS A 47 -24.68 -10.22 5.57
C LYS A 47 -25.64 -9.92 6.74
N LYS A 48 -25.16 -9.31 7.83
CA LYS A 48 -25.97 -8.86 8.97
C LYS A 48 -26.45 -7.40 8.84
N THR A 49 -26.09 -6.68 7.78
CA THR A 49 -26.51 -5.28 7.62
C THR A 49 -28.03 -5.16 7.44
N THR A 50 -28.60 -4.16 8.09
CA THR A 50 -30.00 -3.74 7.95
C THR A 50 -30.16 -2.45 7.15
N ASP A 51 -29.06 -1.86 6.65
CA ASP A 51 -29.13 -0.67 5.80
C ASP A 51 -29.94 -0.98 4.52
N PRO A 52 -30.95 -0.15 4.18
CA PRO A 52 -31.92 -0.45 3.13
C PRO A 52 -31.32 -0.46 1.72
N VAL A 53 -30.15 0.16 1.50
CA VAL A 53 -29.46 0.20 0.21
C VAL A 53 -28.47 -0.95 0.07
N LEU A 54 -27.70 -1.24 1.13
CA LEU A 54 -26.68 -2.28 1.14
C LEU A 54 -27.26 -3.68 1.33
N ALA A 55 -28.30 -3.87 2.14
CA ALA A 55 -28.83 -5.20 2.41
C ALA A 55 -29.30 -5.95 1.14
N PRO A 56 -30.00 -5.31 0.17
CA PRO A 56 -30.29 -5.92 -1.13
C PRO A 56 -29.03 -6.27 -1.92
N LEU A 57 -28.10 -5.33 -2.11
CA LEU A 57 -26.85 -5.51 -2.87
C LEU A 57 -25.98 -6.64 -2.32
N VAL A 58 -25.85 -6.69 -0.99
CA VAL A 58 -25.11 -7.73 -0.28
C VAL A 58 -25.82 -9.09 -0.36
N ARG A 59 -27.16 -9.12 -0.38
CA ARG A 59 -27.94 -10.36 -0.47
C ARG A 59 -27.78 -11.02 -1.83
N THR A 60 -27.94 -10.26 -2.92
CA THR A 60 -27.98 -10.77 -4.30
C THR A 60 -26.61 -10.84 -4.97
N GLY A 61 -25.72 -9.87 -4.73
CA GLY A 61 -24.50 -9.73 -5.51
C GLY A 61 -23.23 -10.34 -4.90
N ILE A 62 -23.14 -10.51 -3.58
CA ILE A 62 -21.95 -11.10 -2.95
C ILE A 62 -22.04 -12.63 -2.95
N THR A 63 -21.14 -13.26 -3.72
CA THR A 63 -21.04 -14.71 -3.90
C THR A 63 -19.91 -15.30 -3.05
N ARG A 64 -20.16 -16.41 -2.35
CA ARG A 64 -19.13 -17.16 -1.60
C ARG A 64 -18.19 -17.89 -2.56
N ASN A 65 -16.89 -17.85 -2.28
CA ASN A 65 -15.93 -18.72 -2.95
C ASN A 65 -16.14 -20.17 -2.48
N ARG A 66 -16.17 -21.11 -3.42
CA ARG A 66 -16.29 -22.56 -3.19
C ARG A 66 -15.20 -23.37 -3.93
N SER A 67 -14.22 -22.71 -4.52
CA SER A 67 -13.10 -23.38 -5.20
C SER A 67 -12.09 -23.92 -4.20
N ALA A 68 -11.15 -24.75 -4.67
CA ALA A 68 -10.11 -25.36 -3.84
C ALA A 68 -9.18 -24.36 -3.12
N ASN A 69 -9.19 -23.07 -3.50
CA ASN A 69 -8.42 -22.01 -2.84
C ASN A 69 -9.25 -21.15 -1.85
N ALA A 70 -10.48 -21.55 -1.53
CA ALA A 70 -11.31 -20.86 -0.55
C ALA A 70 -10.63 -20.89 0.84
N SER A 71 -10.58 -19.72 1.48
CA SER A 71 -10.01 -19.56 2.82
C SER A 71 -10.80 -18.51 3.61
N GLU A 72 -10.43 -18.29 4.87
CA GLU A 72 -11.05 -17.25 5.70
C GLU A 72 -10.80 -15.84 5.14
N GLN A 73 -9.68 -15.62 4.43
CA GLN A 73 -9.35 -14.36 3.75
C GLN A 73 -9.94 -14.27 2.33
N ASN A 74 -10.23 -15.41 1.71
CA ASN A 74 -10.78 -15.55 0.35
C ASN A 74 -12.13 -16.29 0.42
N TYR A 75 -13.06 -15.74 1.22
CA TYR A 75 -14.30 -16.42 1.62
C TYR A 75 -15.46 -16.12 0.69
N ALA A 76 -15.54 -14.87 0.21
CA ALA A 76 -16.51 -14.40 -0.77
C ALA A 76 -15.87 -13.35 -1.68
N ARG A 77 -16.61 -12.88 -2.68
CA ARG A 77 -16.13 -11.89 -3.65
C ARG A 77 -17.21 -10.84 -3.93
N ILE A 78 -16.79 -9.58 -4.08
CA ILE A 78 -17.63 -8.55 -4.69
C ILE A 78 -17.45 -8.64 -6.21
N PRO A 79 -18.52 -8.80 -7.01
CA PRO A 79 -18.41 -8.80 -8.46
C PRO A 79 -18.09 -7.41 -8.98
N PHE A 80 -17.44 -7.38 -10.15
CA PHE A 80 -17.39 -6.17 -10.96
C PHE A 80 -18.75 -6.01 -11.65
N ASN A 81 -19.33 -4.82 -11.53
CA ASN A 81 -20.57 -4.44 -12.18
C ASN A 81 -20.21 -3.77 -13.52
N GLU A 82 -20.33 -4.54 -14.61
CA GLU A 82 -20.01 -4.06 -15.96
C GLU A 82 -20.85 -2.83 -16.35
N ALA A 83 -22.14 -2.80 -16.00
CA ALA A 83 -23.04 -1.69 -16.34
C ALA A 83 -22.71 -0.37 -15.62
N ARG A 84 -22.01 -0.43 -14.49
CA ARG A 84 -21.51 0.75 -13.74
C ARG A 84 -20.00 0.94 -13.85
N HIS A 85 -19.31 0.13 -14.66
CA HIS A 85 -17.85 0.11 -14.79
C HIS A 85 -17.11 0.19 -13.43
N GLY A 86 -17.54 -0.60 -12.44
CA GLY A 86 -16.94 -0.55 -11.11
C GLY A 86 -17.34 -1.69 -10.18
N CYS A 87 -16.81 -1.66 -8.96
CA CYS A 87 -17.23 -2.50 -7.84
C CYS A 87 -18.74 -2.36 -7.59
N LEU A 88 -19.44 -3.46 -7.32
CA LEU A 88 -20.88 -3.43 -7.00
C LEU A 88 -21.27 -2.46 -5.86
N MET A 89 -20.34 -2.16 -4.95
CA MET A 89 -20.57 -1.25 -3.82
C MET A 89 -20.28 0.23 -4.16
N PHE A 90 -19.83 0.54 -5.37
CA PHE A 90 -19.56 1.92 -5.79
C PHE A 90 -20.88 2.67 -6.03
N SER A 91 -21.06 3.81 -5.36
CA SER A 91 -22.22 4.69 -5.52
C SER A 91 -22.01 5.72 -6.62
N ASP A 92 -23.12 6.25 -7.11
CA ASP A 92 -23.15 7.31 -8.12
C ASP A 92 -22.63 8.67 -7.54
N GLU A 93 -22.46 8.75 -6.21
CA GLU A 93 -21.80 9.85 -5.47
C GLU A 93 -20.26 9.78 -5.52
N GLY A 94 -19.67 8.79 -6.21
CA GLY A 94 -18.22 8.66 -6.32
C GLY A 94 -17.54 7.97 -5.13
N TRP A 95 -18.27 7.24 -4.28
CA TRP A 95 -17.74 6.64 -3.05
C TRP A 95 -18.11 5.15 -2.88
N CYS A 96 -17.43 4.46 -1.97
CA CYS A 96 -17.77 3.09 -1.59
C CYS A 96 -18.94 3.08 -0.59
N SER A 97 -20.13 2.65 -1.01
CA SER A 97 -21.36 2.62 -0.21
C SER A 97 -21.18 1.93 1.15
N VAL A 98 -20.39 0.86 1.22
CA VAL A 98 -20.04 0.18 2.48
C VAL A 98 -19.29 1.13 3.42
N HIS A 99 -18.31 1.85 2.89
CA HIS A 99 -17.51 2.78 3.68
C HIS A 99 -18.33 3.98 4.17
N ALA A 100 -19.20 4.55 3.31
CA ALA A 100 -20.07 5.68 3.69
C ALA A 100 -21.08 5.31 4.77
N ARG A 101 -21.73 4.15 4.63
CA ARG A 101 -22.91 3.79 5.44
C ARG A 101 -22.55 2.98 6.69
N LEU A 102 -21.49 2.16 6.64
CA LEU A 102 -21.11 1.23 7.71
C LEU A 102 -19.70 1.51 8.29
N GLY A 103 -18.94 2.44 7.69
CA GLY A 103 -17.60 2.84 8.16
C GLY A 103 -16.47 1.84 7.87
N GLU A 104 -15.23 2.26 8.14
CA GLU A 104 -14.00 1.51 7.82
C GLU A 104 -13.96 0.11 8.48
N LYS A 105 -14.63 -0.06 9.63
CA LYS A 105 -14.72 -1.32 10.36
C LYS A 105 -15.57 -2.40 9.65
N ALA A 106 -16.41 -2.03 8.69
CA ALA A 106 -17.22 -2.97 7.90
C ALA A 106 -16.53 -3.45 6.61
N LEU A 107 -15.44 -2.80 6.20
CA LEU A 107 -14.70 -3.15 4.99
C LEU A 107 -13.96 -4.50 5.13
N SER A 108 -13.76 -5.20 4.01
CA SER A 108 -12.84 -6.34 3.95
C SER A 108 -11.38 -5.89 4.08
N ASP A 109 -10.50 -6.83 4.37
CA ASP A 109 -9.07 -6.54 4.54
C ASP A 109 -8.46 -5.87 3.30
N ILE A 110 -8.82 -6.30 2.09
CA ILE A 110 -8.41 -5.64 0.83
C ILE A 110 -8.86 -4.18 0.81
N CYS A 111 -10.14 -3.90 1.07
CA CYS A 111 -10.70 -2.55 0.97
C CYS A 111 -10.25 -1.61 2.10
N ALA A 112 -9.96 -2.15 3.30
CA ALA A 112 -9.52 -1.36 4.44
C ALA A 112 -8.01 -1.05 4.43
N THR A 113 -7.20 -1.99 3.93
CA THR A 113 -5.76 -1.77 3.86
C THR A 113 -5.36 -0.96 2.63
N TYR A 114 -5.88 -1.29 1.45
CA TYR A 114 -5.55 -0.57 0.21
C TYR A 114 -5.71 0.96 0.38
N PRO A 115 -4.73 1.78 -0.05
CA PRO A 115 -3.51 1.42 -0.80
C PRO A 115 -2.31 0.96 0.05
N ARG A 116 -2.45 0.91 1.38
CA ARG A 116 -1.40 0.60 2.36
C ARG A 116 -1.10 -0.91 2.40
N HIS A 117 0.17 -1.27 2.55
CA HIS A 117 0.67 -2.64 2.75
C HIS A 117 1.54 -2.67 4.00
N THR A 118 1.12 -3.40 5.02
CA THR A 118 1.92 -3.62 6.23
C THR A 118 2.70 -4.92 6.12
N THR A 119 4.00 -4.86 6.35
CA THR A 119 4.91 -6.00 6.27
C THR A 119 5.78 -6.06 7.52
N CYS A 120 6.01 -7.25 8.04
CA CYS A 120 7.02 -7.49 9.07
C CYS A 120 8.11 -8.39 8.47
N ILE A 121 9.36 -7.92 8.46
CA ILE A 121 10.51 -8.63 7.90
C ILE A 121 11.52 -8.87 9.02
N ASP A 122 11.67 -10.12 9.44
CA ASP A 122 12.55 -10.52 10.55
C ASP A 122 12.36 -9.66 11.83
N GLY A 123 11.10 -9.35 12.16
CA GLY A 123 10.72 -8.54 13.32
C GLY A 123 10.66 -7.02 13.06
N VAL A 124 11.22 -6.53 11.94
CA VAL A 124 11.15 -5.11 11.55
C VAL A 124 9.84 -4.83 10.85
N TRP A 125 9.02 -3.96 11.45
CA TRP A 125 7.72 -3.55 10.93
C TRP A 125 7.84 -2.37 9.96
N GLN A 126 7.11 -2.45 8.86
CA GLN A 126 7.16 -1.48 7.77
C GLN A 126 5.76 -1.27 7.18
N GLN A 127 5.44 -0.05 6.76
CA GLN A 127 4.26 0.20 5.94
C GLN A 127 4.63 1.05 4.72
N ALA A 128 4.19 0.59 3.55
CA ALA A 128 4.30 1.28 2.27
C ALA A 128 2.91 1.40 1.63
N ALA A 129 2.79 2.11 0.51
CA ALA A 129 1.54 2.20 -0.23
C ALA A 129 1.75 2.10 -1.76
N THR A 130 0.73 1.66 -2.48
CA THR A 130 0.77 1.58 -3.95
C THR A 130 0.39 2.91 -4.59
N LEU A 131 1.18 3.36 -5.57
CA LEU A 131 0.96 4.59 -6.34
C LEU A 131 -0.27 4.55 -7.27
N SER A 132 -0.99 3.43 -7.33
CA SER A 132 -2.30 3.30 -8.01
C SER A 132 -3.46 3.94 -7.23
N CYS A 133 -3.20 4.61 -6.10
CA CYS A 133 -4.12 5.53 -5.48
C CYS A 133 -3.65 6.97 -5.80
N PRO A 134 -4.46 7.81 -6.46
CA PRO A 134 -4.06 9.17 -6.83
C PRO A 134 -3.61 10.02 -5.64
N GLU A 135 -4.26 9.90 -4.48
CA GLU A 135 -3.86 10.63 -3.27
C GLU A 135 -2.50 10.16 -2.71
N VAL A 136 -2.16 8.88 -2.83
CA VAL A 136 -0.82 8.38 -2.50
C VAL A 136 0.20 8.88 -3.51
N ALA A 137 -0.10 8.83 -4.81
CA ALA A 137 0.79 9.33 -5.85
C ALA A 137 1.05 10.84 -5.69
N ARG A 138 0.01 11.62 -5.43
CA ARG A 138 0.06 13.06 -5.13
C ARG A 138 1.01 13.33 -3.95
N ARG A 139 0.83 12.63 -2.83
CA ARG A 139 1.67 12.76 -1.62
C ARG A 139 3.10 12.26 -1.80
N ALA A 140 3.33 11.24 -2.62
CA ALA A 140 4.64 10.63 -2.80
C ALA A 140 5.51 11.32 -3.85
N LEU A 141 4.91 11.93 -4.88
CA LEU A 141 5.61 12.36 -6.10
C LEU A 141 5.59 13.87 -6.36
N LEU A 142 4.62 14.62 -5.82
CA LEU A 142 4.55 16.08 -6.02
C LEU A 142 5.33 16.94 -5.01
N PRO A 143 5.67 16.50 -3.78
CA PRO A 143 6.54 17.29 -2.90
C PRO A 143 7.91 17.54 -3.53
N THR A 144 8.39 18.78 -3.45
CA THR A 144 9.74 19.16 -3.88
C THR A 144 10.82 18.77 -2.88
N LYS A 145 10.44 18.36 -1.67
CA LYS A 145 11.34 17.84 -0.64
C LYS A 145 11.59 16.33 -0.87
N PRO A 146 12.79 15.81 -0.57
CA PRO A 146 13.05 14.37 -0.59
C PRO A 146 12.06 13.59 0.29
N MET A 147 11.78 12.34 -0.08
CA MET A 147 10.98 11.45 0.74
C MET A 147 11.75 11.07 2.01
N HIS A 148 11.21 11.43 3.17
CA HIS A 148 11.71 11.00 4.47
C HIS A 148 10.99 9.74 4.96
N PHE A 149 11.73 8.88 5.64
CA PHE A 149 11.17 7.75 6.40
C PHE A 149 11.27 8.05 7.90
N VAL A 150 10.21 7.73 8.62
CA VAL A 150 10.07 7.94 10.06
C VAL A 150 9.64 6.64 10.73
N GLU A 151 9.95 6.49 12.02
CA GLU A 151 9.28 5.50 12.84
C GLU A 151 7.99 6.10 13.38
N HIS A 152 6.85 5.47 13.10
CA HIS A 152 5.55 5.91 13.59
C HIS A 152 4.74 4.73 14.13
N THR A 153 4.09 4.91 15.28
CA THR A 153 3.18 3.91 15.83
C THR A 153 1.88 3.91 15.03
N LEU A 154 1.58 2.81 14.33
CA LEU A 154 0.44 2.69 13.43
C LEU A 154 -0.40 1.44 13.73
N THR A 155 -1.70 1.56 13.49
CA THR A 155 -2.65 0.46 13.57
C THR A 155 -2.72 -0.29 12.24
N ALA A 156 -2.64 -1.62 12.28
CA ALA A 156 -2.84 -2.50 11.13
C ALA A 156 -3.78 -3.66 11.48
N ARG A 157 -4.52 -4.17 10.49
CA ARG A 157 -5.31 -5.40 10.66
C ARG A 157 -4.38 -6.61 10.64
N GLN A 158 -4.45 -7.45 11.67
CA GLN A 158 -3.53 -8.56 11.87
C GLN A 158 -3.56 -9.57 10.71
N SER A 159 -4.75 -9.86 10.18
CA SER A 159 -4.99 -10.75 9.04
C SER A 159 -4.41 -10.24 7.70
N ALA A 160 -4.09 -8.96 7.60
CA ALA A 160 -3.56 -8.31 6.40
C ALA A 160 -2.04 -8.05 6.46
N VAL A 161 -1.37 -8.37 7.56
CA VAL A 161 0.08 -8.22 7.71
C VAL A 161 0.81 -9.31 6.92
N LYS A 162 1.74 -8.91 6.05
CA LYS A 162 2.65 -9.85 5.39
C LYS A 162 3.83 -10.16 6.33
N MET A 163 3.81 -11.34 6.94
CA MET A 163 4.95 -11.87 7.69
C MET A 163 5.96 -12.49 6.73
N LEU A 164 7.13 -11.85 6.57
CA LEU A 164 8.21 -12.30 5.69
C LEU A 164 9.48 -12.58 6.50
N LYS A 165 10.32 -13.46 5.95
CA LYS A 165 11.71 -13.62 6.39
C LYS A 165 12.62 -13.15 5.27
N ARG A 166 13.79 -12.56 5.58
CA ARG A 166 14.80 -12.31 4.54
C ARG A 166 15.18 -13.66 3.92
N ARG A 167 15.20 -13.71 2.59
CA ARG A 167 15.86 -14.81 1.89
C ARG A 167 17.33 -14.75 2.30
N PRO A 168 17.96 -15.85 2.75
CA PRO A 168 19.41 -15.84 2.99
C PRO A 168 20.11 -15.40 1.70
N PRO A 169 21.23 -14.67 1.78
CA PRO A 169 21.95 -14.22 0.60
C PRO A 169 22.23 -15.43 -0.27
N ALA A 170 21.81 -15.37 -1.54
CA ALA A 170 22.10 -16.44 -2.47
C ALA A 170 23.62 -16.59 -2.54
N ARG A 171 24.12 -17.82 -2.38
CA ARG A 171 25.51 -18.17 -2.71
C ARG A 171 25.66 -18.12 -4.24
N SER A 172 25.62 -16.91 -4.78
CA SER A 172 25.91 -16.66 -6.19
C SER A 172 27.42 -16.73 -6.37
N PRO A 173 27.95 -17.59 -7.26
CA PRO A 173 29.35 -17.53 -7.65
C PRO A 173 29.68 -16.23 -8.42
N LEU A 174 28.67 -15.40 -8.71
CA LEU A 174 28.77 -14.08 -9.35
C LEU A 174 28.54 -12.92 -8.37
N LEU A 175 28.62 -13.16 -7.05
CA LEU A 175 28.87 -12.05 -6.12
C LEU A 175 30.20 -11.41 -6.55
N CYS A 176 30.17 -10.13 -6.92
CA CYS A 176 31.40 -9.38 -7.21
C CYS A 176 32.37 -9.59 -6.05
N THR A 177 33.48 -10.28 -6.32
CA THR A 177 34.67 -10.12 -5.50
C THR A 177 34.96 -8.63 -5.42
N ALA A 178 35.37 -8.15 -4.25
CA ALA A 178 35.87 -6.79 -4.13
C ALA A 178 36.92 -6.59 -5.24
N PRO A 179 36.85 -5.51 -6.03
CA PRO A 179 37.75 -5.34 -7.17
C PRO A 179 39.17 -5.49 -6.69
N ALA A 180 39.92 -6.44 -7.27
CA ALA A 180 41.31 -6.65 -6.93
C ALA A 180 42.02 -5.30 -7.07
N ALA A 181 42.75 -4.88 -6.03
CA ALA A 181 43.38 -3.57 -6.00
C ALA A 181 44.27 -3.40 -7.24
N VAL A 182 43.85 -2.52 -8.15
CA VAL A 182 44.57 -2.26 -9.40
C VAL A 182 45.91 -1.62 -9.03
N PRO A 183 47.05 -2.30 -9.25
CA PRO A 183 48.34 -1.69 -8.97
C PRO A 183 48.63 -0.68 -10.09
N GLY A 184 48.64 0.62 -9.77
CA GLY A 184 49.13 1.64 -10.70
C GLY A 184 48.31 2.92 -10.86
N HIS A 185 47.15 3.08 -10.22
CA HIS A 185 46.52 4.40 -10.17
C HIS A 185 47.15 5.26 -9.07
N SER A 186 47.93 6.26 -9.50
CA SER A 186 48.51 7.28 -8.63
C SER A 186 47.45 7.90 -7.73
N THR A 187 47.77 7.99 -6.45
CA THR A 187 47.00 8.74 -5.46
C THR A 187 46.83 10.19 -5.90
N LEU A 188 45.63 10.55 -6.34
CA LEU A 188 45.21 11.95 -6.34
C LEU A 188 45.27 12.44 -4.88
N ALA A 189 46.12 13.43 -4.64
CA ALA A 189 46.32 13.98 -3.30
C ALA A 189 45.01 14.54 -2.75
N ALA A 190 44.81 14.38 -1.43
CA ALA A 190 43.70 15.02 -0.74
C ALA A 190 43.81 16.55 -0.88
N PRO A 191 42.68 17.27 -1.02
CA PRO A 191 42.71 18.73 -1.07
C PRO A 191 43.19 19.33 0.26
N ASP A 192 43.94 20.43 0.14
CA ASP A 192 44.45 21.25 1.24
C ASP A 192 43.31 21.74 2.18
N PRO A 193 43.47 21.67 3.51
CA PRO A 193 42.48 22.16 4.49
C PRO A 193 42.14 23.66 4.39
N ALA A 194 42.82 24.47 3.57
CA ALA A 194 42.61 25.92 3.47
C ALA A 194 41.39 26.40 2.66
N GLY A 195 40.55 25.52 2.13
CA GLY A 195 39.16 25.85 1.75
C GLY A 195 38.95 26.91 0.64
N ARG A 196 39.86 27.06 -0.33
CA ARG A 196 39.67 27.94 -1.50
C ARG A 196 39.19 27.18 -2.73
N ILE A 197 37.98 27.49 -3.19
CA ILE A 197 37.42 27.01 -4.46
C ILE A 197 38.06 27.80 -5.62
N LEU A 198 38.87 27.14 -6.44
CA LEU A 198 39.28 27.66 -7.73
C LEU A 198 38.08 27.66 -8.69
N GLN A 199 37.67 28.84 -9.14
CA GLN A 199 36.63 28.96 -10.17
C GLN A 199 37.16 28.45 -11.52
N ALA A 200 36.51 27.43 -12.07
CA ALA A 200 36.78 26.99 -13.44
C ALA A 200 36.22 28.04 -14.42
N GLY A 201 37.10 28.60 -15.26
CA GLY A 201 36.72 29.58 -16.27
C GLY A 201 35.79 29.00 -17.34
N ARG A 202 34.81 29.79 -17.76
CA ARG A 202 33.91 29.47 -18.89
C ARG A 202 34.68 29.62 -20.21
N PRO A 203 34.65 28.65 -21.14
CA PRO A 203 35.20 28.87 -22.48
C PRO A 203 34.34 29.90 -23.24
N PRO A 204 34.94 30.66 -24.19
CA PRO A 204 34.22 31.66 -24.98
C PRO A 204 33.22 31.03 -25.97
N ALA A 205 32.36 31.89 -26.53
CA ALA A 205 31.18 31.56 -27.33
C ALA A 205 31.48 30.87 -28.67
#